data_AF-A0AAD1M6L9-F1
#
_entry.id   AF-A0AAD1M6L9-F1
#
_cell.length_a   1.000
_cell.length_b   1.000
_cell.length_c   1.000
_cell.angle_alpha   90.00
_cell.angle_beta   90.00
_cell.angle_gamma   90.00
#
_symmetry.space_group_name_H-M   'P 1'
#
loop_
_entity.id
_entity.type
_entity.pdbx_description
1 polymer ?
#
loop_
_entity_poly.entity_id
_entity_poly.type
_entity_poly.pdbx_seq_one_letter_code
_entity_poly.pdbx_strand_id
1 'polypeptide(L)'
;MAAEEQVRTAVVVVHGMAEKRPMETFDDFVRTALHPHDDQWDHRPRPTVVAETYEARRYVGPRQVEFFEYHWPFLMTAGKYAGVAPTALRLFVRRPSNVPDALLGVWRLVWTTVLVMLSVIPVLFVAGYALNSDVPVWIIGLVTSAVVLIFWFGLYRMLARAVVNKKTAPLVDSARYLEPSPHSYAARRAIRGGLANLLRDLHEDGYTRIVLVAHGVGAFIAYDALMLSRSHRPWGITDFVTLGAPLVYADLLLTRAPLLSGLKASDSTHRRELFEGLLRRGVLAECNDEPFAATRWTNLWFPVVRGSRRGDWFGGALAPLFGAGIRDIEITGNEPERFKRGSAHTEYFSHPDKSADGDIAWHLREILAL
;
A
#
# COMPACT_ATOMS: atom_id res chain seq x y z
N MET A 1 -21.71 8.74 -41.87
CA MET A 1 -20.72 8.07 -41.00
C MET A 1 -20.05 9.16 -40.19
N ALA A 2 -20.52 9.41 -38.98
CA ALA A 2 -19.84 10.32 -38.06
C ALA A 2 -18.46 9.71 -37.78
N ALA A 3 -17.39 10.49 -37.95
CA ALA A 3 -16.07 10.09 -37.50
C ALA A 3 -16.20 9.74 -36.00
N GLU A 4 -15.87 8.50 -35.61
CA GLU A 4 -15.67 8.19 -34.20
C GLU A 4 -14.67 9.22 -33.67
N GLU A 5 -15.14 10.09 -32.79
CA GLU A 5 -14.32 11.07 -32.11
C GLU A 5 -13.24 10.28 -31.35
N GLN A 6 -12.02 10.25 -31.89
CA GLN A 6 -10.94 9.42 -31.35
C GLN A 6 -10.68 9.83 -29.90
N VAL A 7 -11.05 8.94 -28.97
CA VAL A 7 -10.89 9.17 -27.52
C VAL A 7 -9.41 9.09 -27.19
N ARG A 8 -8.75 10.25 -27.02
CA ARG A 8 -7.37 10.32 -26.58
C ARG A 8 -7.29 9.96 -25.10
N THR A 9 -6.62 8.85 -24.78
CA THR A 9 -6.59 8.27 -23.44
C THR A 9 -5.21 8.45 -22.79
N ALA A 10 -5.17 9.03 -21.59
CA ALA A 10 -3.99 9.09 -20.75
C ALA A 10 -4.12 8.08 -19.59
N VAL A 11 -3.10 7.24 -19.40
CA VAL A 11 -3.02 6.34 -18.23
C VAL A 11 -1.89 6.82 -17.33
N VAL A 12 -2.24 7.39 -16.19
CA VAL A 12 -1.27 7.93 -15.22
C VAL A 12 -1.04 6.90 -14.12
N VAL A 13 0.20 6.47 -13.94
CA VAL A 13 0.60 5.49 -12.94
C VAL A 13 1.27 6.19 -11.76
N VAL A 14 0.71 5.97 -10.57
CA VAL A 14 1.26 6.42 -9.29
C VAL A 14 1.73 5.19 -8.53
N HIS A 15 3.01 4.88 -8.65
CA HIS A 15 3.61 3.70 -8.02
C HIS A 15 3.97 3.95 -6.54
N GLY A 16 4.23 2.86 -5.82
CA GLY A 16 4.76 2.92 -4.45
C GLY A 16 6.25 3.26 -4.39
N MET A 17 6.74 3.66 -3.21
CA MET A 17 8.11 4.14 -3.01
C MET A 17 9.20 3.05 -3.19
N ALA A 18 8.83 1.77 -3.29
CA ALA A 18 9.75 0.62 -3.31
C ALA A 18 10.44 0.36 -4.66
N GLU A 19 10.34 1.27 -5.62
CA GLU A 19 10.99 1.12 -6.92
C GLU A 19 12.53 1.18 -6.77
N LYS A 20 13.24 0.17 -7.32
CA LYS A 20 14.71 0.08 -7.18
C LYS A 20 15.45 0.76 -8.33
N ARG A 21 14.85 0.77 -9.52
CA ARG A 21 15.37 1.39 -10.73
C ARG A 21 14.27 2.24 -11.34
N PRO A 22 14.57 3.46 -11.82
CA PRO A 22 13.57 4.29 -12.49
C PRO A 22 12.85 3.48 -13.57
N MET A 23 11.52 3.60 -13.61
CA MET A 23 10.62 2.97 -14.57
C MET A 23 10.52 1.44 -14.52
N GLU A 24 11.15 0.75 -13.57
CA GLU A 24 11.02 -0.71 -13.45
C GLU A 24 9.56 -1.10 -13.18
N THR A 25 8.90 -0.42 -12.24
CA THR A 25 7.50 -0.70 -11.89
C THR A 25 6.55 -0.23 -12.99
N PHE A 26 6.89 0.90 -13.62
CA PHE A 26 6.12 1.45 -14.74
C PHE A 26 6.18 0.55 -15.99
N ASP A 27 7.36 0.04 -16.35
CA ASP A 27 7.52 -0.86 -17.50
C ASP A 27 6.78 -2.18 -17.28
N ASP A 28 6.92 -2.78 -16.10
CA ASP A 28 6.17 -3.98 -15.70
C ASP A 28 4.65 -3.74 -15.75
N PHE A 29 4.20 -2.58 -15.28
CA PHE A 29 2.79 -2.18 -15.37
C PHE A 29 2.31 -2.10 -16.82
N VAL A 30 3.05 -1.40 -17.70
CA VAL A 30 2.63 -1.22 -19.10
C VAL A 30 2.56 -2.55 -19.83
N ARG A 31 3.52 -3.47 -19.59
CA ARG A 31 3.45 -4.84 -20.11
C ARG A 31 2.23 -5.58 -19.57
N THR A 32 1.90 -5.42 -18.29
CA THR A 32 0.71 -6.06 -17.71
C THR A 32 -0.58 -5.51 -18.32
N ALA A 33 -0.62 -4.20 -18.60
CA ALA A 33 -1.78 -3.48 -19.12
C ALA A 33 -2.03 -3.69 -20.62
N LEU A 34 -0.98 -3.90 -21.43
CA LEU A 34 -1.09 -4.10 -22.87
C LEU A 34 -1.21 -5.59 -23.22
N HIS A 35 -1.65 -5.90 -24.44
CA HIS A 35 -1.54 -7.23 -25.01
C HIS A 35 -0.21 -7.35 -25.79
N PRO A 36 0.54 -8.46 -25.67
CA PRO A 36 1.69 -8.69 -26.53
C PRO A 36 1.21 -8.89 -27.98
N HIS A 37 1.89 -8.28 -28.94
CA HIS A 37 1.65 -8.48 -30.38
C HIS A 37 2.93 -9.10 -30.97
N ASP A 38 2.82 -10.29 -31.58
CA ASP A 38 3.97 -11.06 -32.13
C ASP A 38 5.15 -11.23 -31.13
N ASP A 39 4.83 -11.61 -29.89
CA ASP A 39 5.80 -11.75 -28.77
C ASP A 39 6.60 -10.48 -28.43
N GLN A 40 6.16 -9.31 -28.91
CA GLN A 40 6.73 -8.00 -28.57
C GLN A 40 5.70 -7.10 -27.91
N TRP A 41 6.16 -6.33 -26.93
CA TRP A 41 5.36 -5.32 -26.26
C TRP A 41 5.41 -4.02 -27.07
N ASP A 42 4.29 -3.61 -27.66
CA ASP A 42 4.20 -2.45 -28.54
C ASP A 42 4.12 -1.14 -27.74
N HIS A 43 5.19 -0.81 -27.01
CA HIS A 43 5.35 0.46 -26.33
C HIS A 43 6.70 1.10 -26.70
N ARG A 44 6.67 2.38 -27.05
CA ARG A 44 7.90 3.13 -27.37
C ARG A 44 8.12 4.25 -26.36
N PRO A 45 9.30 4.32 -25.72
CA PRO A 45 9.66 5.44 -24.85
C PRO A 45 9.75 6.72 -25.69
N ARG A 46 9.03 7.75 -25.26
CA ARG A 46 9.21 9.12 -25.75
C ARG A 46 9.47 10.06 -24.57
N PRO A 47 10.36 11.05 -24.74
CA PRO A 47 10.47 12.13 -23.76
C PRO A 47 9.12 12.87 -23.67
N THR A 48 8.78 13.36 -22.48
CA THR A 48 7.61 14.20 -22.24
C THR A 48 8.06 15.54 -21.66
N VAL A 49 7.36 16.61 -22.07
CA VAL A 49 7.52 17.95 -21.49
C VAL A 49 6.38 18.25 -20.51
N VAL A 50 5.27 17.52 -20.65
CA VAL A 50 4.10 17.56 -19.76
C VAL A 50 4.58 17.13 -18.37
N ALA A 51 4.49 18.02 -17.37
CA ALA A 51 4.87 17.90 -15.95
C ALA A 51 6.18 18.53 -15.44
N GLU A 52 6.99 19.24 -16.24
CA GLU A 52 8.33 19.75 -15.81
C GLU A 52 9.23 18.67 -15.13
N THR A 53 8.90 17.39 -15.31
CA THR A 53 9.56 16.28 -14.63
C THR A 53 10.51 15.65 -15.64
N TYR A 54 11.77 16.08 -15.62
CA TYR A 54 12.80 15.66 -16.58
C TYR A 54 13.09 14.15 -16.60
N GLU A 55 12.66 13.43 -15.55
CA GLU A 55 12.86 11.97 -15.41
C GLU A 55 11.64 11.14 -15.83
N ALA A 56 10.46 11.76 -15.98
CA ALA A 56 9.26 11.05 -16.41
C ALA A 56 9.36 10.70 -17.89
N ARG A 57 9.16 9.42 -18.24
CA ARG A 57 9.04 8.98 -19.63
C ARG A 57 7.60 8.62 -19.94
N ARG A 58 7.21 8.91 -21.17
CA ARG A 58 5.89 8.58 -21.70
C ARG A 58 5.99 7.38 -22.61
N TYR A 59 5.13 6.39 -22.43
CA TYR A 59 5.01 5.27 -23.37
C TYR A 59 3.79 5.51 -24.25
N VAL A 60 4.00 5.46 -25.57
CA VAL A 60 2.89 5.51 -26.53
C VAL A 60 2.54 4.06 -26.88
N GLY A 61 1.31 3.67 -26.55
CA GLY A 61 0.74 2.38 -26.92
C GLY A 61 -0.14 2.48 -28.18
N PRO A 62 -0.72 1.35 -28.61
CA PRO A 62 -1.70 1.32 -29.70
C PRO A 62 -2.92 2.20 -29.38
N ARG A 63 -3.64 2.65 -30.43
CA ARG A 63 -4.90 3.44 -30.35
C ARG A 63 -4.81 4.78 -29.61
N GLN A 64 -3.68 5.50 -29.72
CA GLN A 64 -3.49 6.83 -29.10
C GLN A 64 -3.58 6.83 -27.57
N VAL A 65 -3.27 5.68 -26.95
CA VAL A 65 -3.12 5.58 -25.50
C VAL A 65 -1.71 6.01 -25.13
N GLU A 66 -1.62 6.95 -24.20
CA GLU A 66 -0.35 7.46 -23.70
C GLU A 66 -0.25 7.16 -22.20
N PHE A 67 0.80 6.43 -21.80
CA PHE A 67 1.07 6.09 -20.41
C PHE A 67 2.06 7.10 -19.82
N PHE A 68 1.78 7.54 -18.60
CA PHE A 68 2.56 8.51 -17.85
C PHE A 68 2.92 7.94 -16.48
N GLU A 69 4.17 8.08 -16.10
CA GLU A 69 4.61 7.80 -14.73
C GLU A 69 4.61 9.10 -13.92
N TYR A 70 3.90 9.12 -12.79
CA TYR A 70 4.05 10.19 -11.81
C TYR A 70 5.18 9.84 -10.84
N HIS A 71 6.40 10.22 -11.20
CA HIS A 71 7.58 10.02 -10.36
C HIS A 71 7.59 11.04 -9.22
N TRP A 72 7.45 10.58 -7.98
CA TRP A 72 7.39 11.40 -6.76
C TRP A 72 8.41 11.06 -5.64
N PRO A 73 9.09 9.88 -5.60
CA PRO A 73 9.97 9.52 -4.50
C PRO A 73 11.06 10.56 -4.16
N PHE A 74 11.54 11.32 -5.16
CA PHE A 74 12.55 12.36 -4.96
C PHE A 74 12.09 13.50 -4.03
N LEU A 75 10.79 13.74 -3.89
CA LEU A 75 10.22 14.74 -2.99
C LEU A 75 10.24 14.29 -1.52
N MET A 76 10.48 13.00 -1.24
CA MET A 76 10.48 12.48 0.12
C MET A 76 11.82 12.66 0.83
N THR A 77 11.86 13.69 1.69
CA THR A 77 13.03 14.04 2.50
C THR A 77 13.05 13.39 3.89
N ALA A 78 11.92 12.83 4.35
CA ALA A 78 11.85 12.15 5.65
C ALA A 78 12.81 10.95 5.71
N GLY A 79 13.35 10.63 6.89
CA GLY A 79 14.23 9.47 7.06
C GLY A 79 13.55 8.15 6.62
N LYS A 80 14.34 7.19 6.13
CA LYS A 80 13.83 5.93 5.54
C LYS A 80 12.85 5.17 6.45
N TYR A 81 13.03 5.25 7.76
CA TYR A 81 12.20 4.55 8.75
C TYR A 81 11.34 5.48 9.61
N ALA A 82 11.12 6.72 9.15
CA ALA A 82 10.25 7.66 9.84
C ALA A 82 8.84 7.07 10.00
N GLY A 83 8.27 7.17 11.21
CA GLY A 83 6.92 6.66 11.51
C GLY A 83 6.77 5.14 11.60
N VAL A 84 7.81 4.35 11.33
CA VAL A 84 7.71 2.87 11.31
C VAL A 84 7.38 2.32 12.69
N ALA A 85 8.11 2.75 13.73
CA ALA A 85 7.89 2.29 15.09
C ALA A 85 6.47 2.59 15.63
N PRO A 86 5.96 3.84 15.57
CA PRO A 86 4.60 4.11 16.03
C PRO A 86 3.53 3.40 15.18
N THR A 87 3.74 3.29 13.85
CA THR A 87 2.81 2.58 12.97
C THR A 87 2.76 1.07 13.29
N ALA A 88 3.92 0.45 13.47
CA ALA A 88 4.02 -0.96 13.87
C ALA A 88 3.37 -1.19 15.24
N LEU A 89 3.60 -0.30 16.20
CA LEU A 89 2.98 -0.41 17.52
C LEU A 89 1.45 -0.30 17.42
N ARG A 90 0.92 0.65 16.63
CA ARG A 90 -0.54 0.76 16.39
C ARG A 90 -1.12 -0.48 15.74
N LEU A 91 -0.40 -1.14 14.85
CA LEU A 91 -0.85 -2.34 14.13
C LEU A 91 -0.78 -3.61 15.00
N PHE A 92 0.30 -3.78 15.75
CA PHE A 92 0.59 -5.03 16.44
C PHE A 92 0.20 -5.05 17.91
N VAL A 93 0.10 -3.90 18.60
CA VAL A 93 -0.39 -3.83 19.98
C VAL A 93 -1.92 -3.71 19.97
N ARG A 94 -2.55 -4.86 19.74
CA ARG A 94 -4.00 -4.99 19.59
C ARG A 94 -4.49 -6.30 20.20
N ARG A 95 -5.75 -6.32 20.64
CA ARG A 95 -6.45 -7.59 20.90
C ARG A 95 -6.62 -8.36 19.59
N PRO A 96 -6.55 -9.71 19.59
CA PRO A 96 -6.70 -10.52 18.38
C PRO A 96 -7.99 -10.25 17.59
N SER A 97 -9.07 -9.84 18.27
CA SER A 97 -10.35 -9.48 17.65
C SER A 97 -10.31 -8.19 16.83
N ASN A 98 -9.34 -7.31 17.11
CA ASN A 98 -9.23 -5.98 16.51
C ASN A 98 -8.14 -5.91 15.43
N VAL A 99 -7.52 -7.04 15.11
CA VAL A 99 -6.49 -7.15 14.08
C VAL A 99 -7.17 -7.44 12.74
N PRO A 100 -6.85 -6.70 11.67
CA PRO A 100 -7.36 -7.00 10.35
C PRO A 100 -7.01 -8.44 9.92
N ASP A 101 -7.93 -9.10 9.22
CA ASP A 101 -7.81 -10.52 8.89
C ASP A 101 -6.53 -10.85 8.08
N ALA A 102 -6.13 -9.94 7.18
CA ALA A 102 -4.91 -10.03 6.39
C ALA A 102 -3.62 -10.01 7.24
N LEU A 103 -3.66 -9.37 8.42
CA LEU A 103 -2.52 -9.25 9.34
C LEU A 103 -2.56 -10.25 10.48
N LEU A 104 -3.71 -10.89 10.73
CA LEU A 104 -3.89 -11.79 11.88
C LEU A 104 -2.87 -12.93 11.92
N GLY A 105 -2.52 -13.52 10.77
CA GLY A 105 -1.53 -14.58 10.70
C GLY A 105 -0.11 -14.11 11.06
N VAL A 106 0.26 -12.88 10.66
CA VAL A 106 1.54 -12.26 11.02
C VAL A 106 1.53 -11.84 12.49
N TRP A 107 0.43 -11.26 12.95
CA TRP A 107 0.22 -10.87 14.34
C TRP A 107 0.37 -12.05 15.29
N ARG A 108 -0.26 -13.20 14.96
CA ARG A 108 -0.12 -14.45 15.72
C ARG A 108 1.34 -14.87 15.79
N LEU A 109 2.05 -14.91 14.67
CA LEU A 109 3.47 -15.28 14.64
C LEU A 109 4.34 -14.36 15.51
N VAL A 110 4.12 -13.04 15.41
CA VAL A 110 4.87 -12.06 16.20
C VAL A 110 4.60 -12.28 17.69
N TRP A 111 3.34 -12.37 18.11
CA TRP A 111 2.99 -12.55 19.52
C TRP A 111 3.34 -13.93 20.06
N THR A 112 3.23 -15.01 19.27
CA THR A 112 3.72 -16.33 19.69
C THR A 112 5.23 -16.30 19.89
N THR A 113 5.97 -15.62 19.01
CA THR A 113 7.43 -15.47 19.17
C THR A 113 7.74 -14.69 20.44
N VAL A 114 7.06 -13.56 20.67
CA VAL A 114 7.22 -12.76 21.89
C VAL A 114 6.88 -13.58 23.14
N LEU A 115 5.76 -14.30 23.16
CA LEU A 115 5.33 -15.11 24.29
C LEU A 115 6.27 -16.28 24.56
N VAL A 116 6.70 -17.01 23.53
CA VAL A 116 7.70 -18.08 23.66
C VAL A 116 8.97 -17.52 24.27
N MET A 117 9.46 -16.39 23.75
CA MET A 117 10.67 -15.78 24.28
C MET A 117 10.52 -15.25 25.71
N LEU A 118 9.36 -14.67 26.06
CA LEU A 118 9.07 -14.25 27.44
C LEU A 118 8.96 -15.45 28.39
N SER A 119 8.47 -16.60 27.91
CA SER A 119 8.35 -17.83 28.71
C SER A 119 9.69 -18.49 29.02
N VAL A 120 10.74 -18.23 28.23
CA VAL A 120 12.09 -18.77 28.47
C VAL A 120 12.63 -18.32 29.84
N ILE A 121 12.36 -17.08 30.25
CA ILE A 121 12.87 -16.53 31.52
C ILE A 121 12.28 -17.27 32.74
N PRO A 122 10.94 -17.38 32.90
CA PRO A 122 10.34 -18.19 33.96
C PRO A 122 10.76 -19.67 33.90
N VAL A 123 10.81 -20.28 32.71
CA VAL A 123 11.18 -21.69 32.56
C VAL A 123 12.60 -21.93 33.08
N LEU A 124 13.56 -21.07 32.75
CA LEU A 124 14.93 -21.18 33.23
C LEU A 124 15.04 -20.91 34.73
N PHE A 125 14.25 -19.98 35.26
CA PHE A 125 14.19 -19.72 36.69
C PHE A 125 13.66 -20.92 37.47
N VAL A 126 12.54 -21.50 37.03
CA VAL A 126 11.94 -22.69 37.63
C VAL A 126 12.84 -23.91 37.48
N ALA A 127 13.47 -24.11 36.31
CA ALA A 127 14.43 -25.18 36.10
C ALA A 127 15.66 -25.06 37.03
N GLY A 128 16.20 -23.84 37.18
CA GLY A 128 17.30 -23.57 38.10
C GLY A 128 16.93 -23.84 39.56
N TYR A 129 15.70 -23.51 39.97
CA TYR A 129 15.19 -23.81 41.30
C TYR A 129 14.94 -25.32 41.52
N ALA A 130 14.36 -26.00 40.53
CA ALA A 130 14.01 -27.41 40.60
C ALA A 130 15.23 -28.36 40.58
N LEU A 131 16.37 -27.93 40.02
CA LEU A 131 17.61 -28.71 39.97
C LEU A 131 18.42 -28.72 41.29
N ASN A 132 17.87 -28.19 42.38
CA ASN A 132 18.34 -28.26 43.77
C ASN A 132 19.71 -27.58 44.11
N SER A 133 19.58 -26.34 44.59
CA SER A 133 20.16 -25.68 45.79
C SER A 133 21.67 -25.55 46.10
N ASP A 134 22.60 -26.24 45.46
CA ASP A 134 24.05 -26.00 45.73
C ASP A 134 24.70 -24.97 44.81
N VAL A 135 23.91 -24.36 43.91
CA VAL A 135 24.37 -23.33 42.99
C VAL A 135 24.24 -21.95 43.67
N PRO A 136 25.35 -21.21 43.88
CA PRO A 136 25.29 -19.87 44.43
C PRO A 136 24.36 -18.96 43.64
N VAL A 137 23.59 -18.13 44.36
CA VAL A 137 22.59 -17.20 43.80
C VAL A 137 23.18 -16.29 42.70
N TRP A 138 24.46 -15.93 42.79
CA TRP A 138 25.13 -15.11 41.79
C TRP A 138 25.28 -15.81 40.44
N ILE A 139 25.43 -17.15 40.40
CA ILE A 139 25.49 -17.93 39.14
C ILE A 139 24.13 -17.92 38.47
N ILE A 140 23.05 -18.11 39.24
CA ILE A 140 21.67 -18.03 38.74
C ILE A 140 21.40 -16.62 38.18
N GLY A 141 21.83 -15.57 38.90
CA GLY A 141 21.74 -14.19 38.44
C GLY A 141 22.53 -13.91 37.16
N LEU A 142 23.72 -14.48 37.01
CA LEU A 142 24.58 -14.31 35.83
C LEU A 142 24.01 -15.05 34.61
N VAL A 143 23.53 -16.28 34.78
CA VAL A 143 22.89 -17.07 33.72
C VAL A 143 21.58 -16.42 33.27
N THR A 144 20.73 -16.00 34.21
CA THR A 144 19.49 -15.28 33.87
C THR A 144 19.78 -13.95 33.17
N SER A 145 20.78 -13.20 33.61
CA SER A 145 21.19 -11.96 32.94
C SER A 145 21.72 -12.21 31.53
N ALA A 146 22.55 -13.24 31.33
CA ALA A 146 23.06 -13.62 30.01
C ALA A 146 21.93 -14.04 29.06
N VAL A 147 20.96 -14.80 29.55
CA VAL A 147 19.76 -15.20 28.78
C VAL A 147 18.93 -13.97 28.41
N VAL A 148 18.69 -13.06 29.35
CA VAL A 148 17.94 -11.82 29.10
C VAL A 148 18.66 -10.98 28.05
N LEU A 149 19.99 -10.87 28.11
CA LEU A 149 20.79 -10.16 27.10
C LEU A 149 20.71 -10.82 25.72
N ILE A 150 20.86 -12.15 25.64
CA ILE A 150 20.71 -12.91 24.39
C ILE A 150 19.30 -12.74 23.83
N PHE A 151 18.28 -12.74 24.69
CA PHE A 151 16.90 -12.48 24.31
C PHE A 151 16.73 -11.09 23.70
N TRP A 152 17.16 -10.03 24.41
CA TRP A 152 17.05 -8.66 23.90
C TRP A 152 17.86 -8.45 22.62
N PHE A 153 19.04 -9.08 22.52
CA PHE A 153 19.84 -9.06 21.30
C PHE A 153 19.17 -9.79 20.13
N GLY A 154 18.59 -10.96 20.37
CA GLY A 154 17.83 -11.72 19.40
C GLY A 154 16.59 -10.95 18.92
N LEU A 155 15.85 -10.34 19.85
CA LEU A 155 14.70 -9.48 19.56
C LEU A 155 15.12 -8.26 18.74
N TYR A 156 16.19 -7.57 19.13
CA TYR A 156 16.75 -6.45 18.39
C TYR A 156 17.12 -6.84 16.95
N ARG A 157 17.84 -7.95 16.77
CA ARG A 157 18.24 -8.44 15.45
C ARG A 157 17.03 -8.83 14.59
N MET A 158 16.01 -9.44 15.19
CA MET A 158 14.77 -9.79 14.51
C MET A 158 14.04 -8.52 14.04
N LEU A 159 13.86 -7.53 14.92
CA LEU A 159 13.22 -6.24 14.59
C LEU A 159 14.01 -5.48 13.53
N ALA A 160 15.34 -5.40 13.66
CA ALA A 160 16.21 -4.76 12.67
C ALA A 160 16.09 -5.43 11.29
N ARG A 161 16.09 -6.78 11.24
CA ARG A 161 15.86 -7.51 9.99
C ARG A 161 14.46 -7.28 9.43
N ALA A 162 13.44 -7.21 10.27
CA ALA A 162 12.07 -6.97 9.85
C ALA A 162 11.92 -5.58 9.21
N VAL A 163 12.63 -4.57 9.69
CA VAL A 163 12.60 -3.20 9.12
C VAL A 163 13.29 -3.11 7.76
N VAL A 164 14.31 -3.93 7.50
CA VAL A 164 15.09 -3.94 6.25
C VAL A 164 14.56 -4.96 5.22
N ASN A 165 13.56 -5.76 5.58
CA ASN A 165 13.06 -6.83 4.73
C ASN A 165 12.24 -6.28 3.56
N LYS A 166 12.40 -6.86 2.36
CA LYS A 166 11.58 -6.54 1.19
C LYS A 166 10.07 -6.74 1.44
N LYS A 167 9.71 -7.71 2.28
CA LYS A 167 8.31 -8.06 2.59
C LYS A 167 7.57 -6.99 3.39
N THR A 168 8.29 -6.12 4.09
CA THR A 168 7.75 -5.07 4.95
C THR A 168 7.96 -3.69 4.34
N ALA A 169 8.65 -3.58 3.20
CA ALA A 169 8.90 -2.32 2.52
C ALA A 169 7.61 -1.52 2.25
N PRO A 170 6.50 -2.11 1.75
CA PRO A 170 5.26 -1.36 1.53
C PRO A 170 4.69 -0.74 2.83
N LEU A 171 4.86 -1.42 3.96
CA LEU A 171 4.48 -0.89 5.27
C LEU A 171 5.36 0.29 5.68
N VAL A 172 6.68 0.14 5.50
CA VAL A 172 7.66 1.18 5.82
C VAL A 172 7.40 2.42 4.98
N ASP A 173 7.12 2.25 3.70
CA ASP A 173 6.85 3.34 2.77
C ASP A 173 5.55 4.07 3.12
N SER A 174 4.50 3.32 3.48
CA SER A 174 3.22 3.90 3.95
C SER A 174 3.40 4.67 5.26
N ALA A 175 4.16 4.12 6.22
CA ALA A 175 4.46 4.78 7.49
C ALA A 175 5.28 6.06 7.29
N ARG A 176 6.31 6.01 6.43
CA ARG A 176 7.13 7.16 6.06
C ARG A 176 6.30 8.23 5.35
N TYR A 177 5.43 7.83 4.44
CA TYR A 177 4.54 8.75 3.73
C TYR A 177 3.58 9.46 4.69
N LEU A 178 3.03 8.74 5.68
CA LEU A 178 2.03 9.26 6.62
C LEU A 178 2.62 9.85 7.90
N GLU A 179 3.93 10.07 7.99
CA GLU A 179 4.57 10.62 9.18
C GLU A 179 4.11 12.08 9.46
N PRO A 180 3.81 12.47 10.72
CA PRO A 180 3.39 13.83 11.08
C PRO A 180 4.54 14.85 11.26
N SER A 181 5.67 14.68 10.58
CA SER A 181 6.75 15.67 10.66
C SER A 181 6.46 16.87 9.73
N PRO A 182 6.92 18.10 10.07
CA PRO A 182 6.80 19.26 9.18
C PRO A 182 7.35 19.01 7.77
N HIS A 183 8.50 18.35 7.67
CA HIS A 183 9.10 17.96 6.39
C HIS A 183 8.21 17.00 5.60
N SER A 184 7.56 16.05 6.27
CA SER A 184 6.60 15.14 5.65
C SER A 184 5.34 15.86 5.17
N TYR A 185 4.85 16.89 5.87
CA TYR A 185 3.72 17.70 5.40
C TYR A 185 4.07 18.50 4.15
N ALA A 186 5.25 19.15 4.13
CA ALA A 186 5.73 19.88 2.96
C ALA A 186 5.90 18.96 1.75
N ALA A 187 6.53 17.79 1.94
CA ALA A 187 6.66 16.77 0.90
C ALA A 187 5.30 16.29 0.39
N ARG A 188 4.37 15.89 1.28
CA ARG A 188 3.02 15.48 0.88
C ARG A 188 2.27 16.56 0.11
N ARG A 189 2.37 17.83 0.53
CA ARG A 189 1.75 18.96 -0.18
C ARG A 189 2.33 19.11 -1.59
N ALA A 190 3.65 19.04 -1.74
CA ALA A 190 4.31 19.13 -3.04
C ALA A 190 3.91 17.95 -3.95
N ILE A 191 3.91 16.73 -3.43
CA ILE A 191 3.51 15.52 -4.15
C ILE A 191 2.05 15.62 -4.63
N ARG A 192 1.13 15.99 -3.73
CA ARG A 192 -0.29 16.11 -4.08
C ARG A 192 -0.53 17.23 -5.10
N GLY A 193 0.16 18.36 -4.95
CA GLY A 193 0.09 19.49 -5.89
C GLY A 193 0.66 19.12 -7.27
N GLY A 194 1.78 18.40 -7.30
CA GLY A 194 2.40 17.94 -8.54
C GLY A 194 1.51 16.99 -9.33
N LEU A 195 0.88 16.01 -8.67
CA LEU A 195 -0.07 15.11 -9.32
C LEU A 195 -1.31 15.86 -9.81
N ALA A 196 -1.86 16.78 -9.01
CA ALA A 196 -3.00 17.59 -9.43
C ALA A 196 -2.68 18.49 -10.65
N ASN A 197 -1.45 19.03 -10.72
CA ASN A 197 -0.98 19.78 -11.89
C ASN A 197 -0.84 18.88 -13.11
N LEU A 198 -0.21 17.71 -12.99
CA LEU A 198 -0.11 16.75 -14.09
C LEU A 198 -1.48 16.40 -14.68
N LEU A 199 -2.45 16.10 -13.81
CA LEU A 199 -3.81 15.76 -14.24
C LEU A 199 -4.51 16.93 -14.95
N ARG A 200 -4.23 18.17 -14.52
CA ARG A 200 -4.73 19.39 -15.16
C ARG A 200 -4.06 19.62 -16.51
N ASP A 201 -2.74 19.48 -16.60
CA ASP A 201 -1.98 19.67 -17.84
C ASP A 201 -2.43 18.65 -18.90
N LEU A 202 -2.66 17.39 -18.52
CA LEU A 202 -3.22 16.37 -19.42
C LEU A 202 -4.63 16.76 -19.90
N HIS A 203 -5.46 17.32 -19.02
CA HIS A 203 -6.77 17.78 -19.45
C HIS A 203 -6.68 18.96 -20.42
N GLU A 204 -5.80 19.93 -20.16
CA GLU A 204 -5.55 21.08 -21.04
C GLU A 204 -4.94 20.66 -22.40
N ASP A 205 -4.15 19.59 -22.43
CA ASP A 205 -3.59 18.95 -23.63
C ASP A 205 -4.63 18.19 -24.48
N GLY A 206 -5.90 18.18 -24.07
CA GLY A 206 -7.01 17.62 -24.83
C GLY A 206 -7.25 16.11 -24.63
N TYR A 207 -6.73 15.52 -23.54
CA TYR A 207 -7.11 14.16 -23.17
C TYR A 207 -8.54 14.13 -22.63
N THR A 208 -9.39 13.30 -23.25
CA THR A 208 -10.80 13.16 -22.86
C THR A 208 -11.02 12.05 -21.84
N ARG A 209 -10.15 11.04 -21.83
CA ARG A 209 -10.16 9.93 -20.85
C ARG A 209 -8.85 9.90 -20.09
N ILE A 210 -8.88 10.18 -18.79
CA ILE A 210 -7.71 10.04 -17.91
C ILE A 210 -7.99 8.91 -16.91
N VAL A 211 -7.16 7.87 -16.97
CA VAL A 211 -7.20 6.73 -16.05
C VAL A 211 -6.05 6.87 -15.06
N LEU A 212 -6.37 7.02 -13.77
CA LEU A 212 -5.38 7.11 -12.71
C LEU A 212 -5.22 5.75 -12.04
N VAL A 213 -4.07 5.12 -12.22
CA VAL A 213 -3.74 3.81 -11.62
C VAL A 213 -2.78 4.02 -10.46
N ALA A 214 -3.11 3.49 -9.29
CA ALA A 214 -2.32 3.67 -8.09
C ALA A 214 -2.01 2.33 -7.40
N HIS A 215 -0.72 2.07 -7.17
CA HIS A 215 -0.24 0.83 -6.53
C HIS A 215 0.39 1.12 -5.17
N GLY A 216 0.05 0.29 -4.17
CA GLY A 216 0.59 0.41 -2.82
C GLY A 216 0.36 1.81 -2.22
N VAL A 217 1.42 2.43 -1.68
CA VAL A 217 1.33 3.79 -1.09
C VAL A 217 0.90 4.87 -2.10
N GLY A 218 1.07 4.62 -3.40
CA GLY A 218 0.57 5.50 -4.46
C GLY A 218 -0.94 5.72 -4.37
N ALA A 219 -1.70 4.77 -3.80
CA ALA A 219 -3.14 4.90 -3.59
C ALA A 219 -3.50 6.05 -2.63
N PHE A 220 -2.71 6.29 -1.58
CA PHE A 220 -2.90 7.47 -0.72
C PHE A 220 -2.64 8.77 -1.49
N ILE A 221 -1.57 8.81 -2.29
CA ILE A 221 -1.20 9.99 -3.08
C ILE A 221 -2.30 10.34 -4.09
N ALA A 222 -2.74 9.34 -4.86
CA ALA A 222 -3.77 9.49 -5.86
C ALA A 222 -5.09 9.92 -5.23
N TYR A 223 -5.54 9.22 -4.18
CA TYR A 223 -6.76 9.57 -3.45
C TYR A 223 -6.70 11.01 -2.92
N ASP A 224 -5.61 11.41 -2.28
CA ASP A 224 -5.45 12.78 -1.75
C ASP A 224 -5.45 13.85 -2.86
N ALA A 225 -4.87 13.56 -4.03
CA ALA A 225 -4.87 14.48 -5.16
C ALA A 225 -6.27 14.63 -5.77
N LEU A 226 -7.02 13.53 -5.86
CA LEU A 226 -8.42 13.53 -6.30
C LEU A 226 -9.30 14.36 -5.36
N MET A 227 -9.06 14.30 -4.04
CA MET A 227 -9.75 15.16 -3.07
C MET A 227 -9.54 16.65 -3.35
N LEU A 228 -8.30 17.06 -3.66
CA LEU A 228 -7.98 18.45 -3.98
C LEU A 228 -8.63 18.88 -5.30
N SER A 229 -8.64 18.01 -6.30
CA SER A 229 -9.23 18.27 -7.61
C SER A 229 -10.73 18.60 -7.52
N ARG A 230 -11.49 17.99 -6.58
CA ARG A 230 -12.93 18.28 -6.35
C ARG A 230 -13.22 19.77 -6.16
N SER A 231 -12.28 20.52 -5.56
CA SER A 231 -12.51 21.94 -5.26
C SER A 231 -12.24 22.89 -6.43
N HIS A 232 -11.59 22.43 -7.51
CA HIS A 232 -11.08 23.32 -8.54
C HIS A 232 -11.84 23.25 -9.89
N ARG A 233 -12.40 22.10 -10.32
CA ARG A 233 -13.34 21.96 -11.48
C ARG A 233 -14.10 20.61 -11.46
N PRO A 234 -15.31 20.52 -12.06
CA PRO A 234 -15.93 19.22 -12.30
C PRO A 234 -15.23 18.50 -13.46
N TRP A 235 -14.42 17.51 -13.09
CA TRP A 235 -14.02 16.34 -13.90
C TRP A 235 -12.90 16.50 -14.94
N GLY A 236 -11.95 15.57 -14.83
CA GLY A 236 -11.01 15.19 -15.89
C GLY A 236 -10.58 13.73 -15.82
N ILE A 237 -10.98 12.97 -14.78
CA ILE A 237 -10.54 11.59 -14.54
C ILE A 237 -11.76 10.68 -14.67
N THR A 238 -11.67 9.75 -15.60
CA THR A 238 -12.76 8.80 -15.85
C THR A 238 -12.67 7.64 -14.88
N ASP A 239 -11.47 7.10 -14.69
CA ASP A 239 -11.29 5.85 -13.95
C ASP A 239 -10.17 6.00 -12.91
N PHE A 240 -10.47 5.69 -11.66
CA PHE A 240 -9.48 5.54 -10.60
C PHE A 240 -9.34 4.06 -10.26
N VAL A 241 -8.14 3.50 -10.45
CA VAL A 241 -7.84 2.09 -10.24
C VAL A 241 -6.82 1.95 -9.11
N THR A 242 -7.16 1.24 -8.04
CA THR A 242 -6.25 0.99 -6.92
C THR A 242 -5.84 -0.47 -6.87
N LEU A 243 -4.55 -0.72 -6.61
CA LEU A 243 -3.94 -2.06 -6.63
C LEU A 243 -3.17 -2.30 -5.33
N GLY A 244 -3.58 -3.32 -4.57
CA GLY A 244 -2.95 -3.66 -3.28
C GLY A 244 -2.96 -2.50 -2.27
N ALA A 245 -3.98 -1.65 -2.30
CA ALA A 245 -3.93 -0.36 -1.63
C ALA A 245 -4.00 -0.48 -0.09
N PRO A 246 -3.02 0.07 0.65
CA PRO A 246 -3.06 0.18 2.12
C PRO A 246 -4.14 1.13 2.64
N LEU A 247 -4.96 1.70 1.75
CA LEU A 247 -6.19 2.43 2.07
C LEU A 247 -7.17 1.59 2.89
N VAL A 248 -7.12 0.25 2.80
CA VAL A 248 -7.91 -0.64 3.68
C VAL A 248 -7.62 -0.40 5.17
N TYR A 249 -6.46 0.17 5.50
CA TYR A 249 -6.05 0.54 6.86
C TYR A 249 -6.15 2.05 7.12
N ALA A 250 -6.89 2.81 6.31
CA ALA A 250 -6.98 4.25 6.45
C ALA A 250 -7.57 4.67 7.81
N ASP A 251 -8.54 3.92 8.34
CA ASP A 251 -9.12 4.12 9.67
C ASP A 251 -8.12 3.92 10.82
N LEU A 252 -6.93 3.36 10.56
CA LEU A 252 -5.83 3.19 11.51
C LEU A 252 -4.69 4.16 11.23
N LEU A 253 -4.31 4.28 9.96
CA LEU A 253 -3.14 5.03 9.53
C LEU A 253 -3.40 6.53 9.49
N LEU A 254 -4.62 6.96 9.09
CA LEU A 254 -5.00 8.38 8.99
C LEU A 254 -5.57 8.93 10.30
N THR A 255 -6.43 8.16 10.99
CA THR A 255 -7.04 8.60 12.25
C THR A 255 -6.03 8.70 13.39
N ARG A 256 -4.92 7.95 13.27
CA ARG A 256 -3.81 7.90 14.24
C ARG A 256 -4.29 7.73 15.68
N ALA A 257 -5.20 6.78 15.89
CA ALA A 257 -5.69 6.44 17.22
C ALA A 257 -4.52 6.21 18.21
N PRO A 258 -4.70 6.51 19.52
CA PRO A 258 -3.66 6.33 20.53
C PRO A 258 -3.06 4.92 20.48
N LEU A 259 -1.76 4.80 20.75
CA LEU A 259 -0.99 3.56 20.55
C LEU A 259 -1.60 2.33 21.25
N LEU A 260 -2.19 2.52 22.43
CA LEU A 260 -2.78 1.45 23.24
C LEU A 260 -4.31 1.30 23.07
N SER A 261 -4.93 2.12 22.23
CA SER A 261 -6.38 2.05 21.97
C SER A 261 -6.80 0.68 21.42
N GLY A 262 -5.93 0.04 20.64
CA GLY A 262 -6.12 -1.31 20.08
C GLY A 262 -6.32 -2.43 21.11
N LEU A 263 -5.98 -2.17 22.38
CA LEU A 263 -6.20 -3.08 23.51
C LEU A 263 -7.63 -2.99 24.09
N LYS A 264 -8.49 -2.10 23.60
CA LYS A 264 -9.89 -1.97 24.06
C LYS A 264 -10.83 -2.77 23.15
N ALA A 265 -11.91 -3.32 23.71
CA ALA A 265 -12.92 -4.04 22.91
C ALA A 265 -13.66 -3.12 21.91
N SER A 266 -13.81 -1.84 22.26
CA SER A 266 -14.48 -0.83 21.45
C SER A 266 -13.61 -0.19 20.35
N ASP A 267 -12.37 -0.66 20.15
CA ASP A 267 -11.42 -0.06 19.21
C ASP A 267 -11.96 0.00 17.76
N SER A 268 -12.62 -1.05 17.28
CA SER A 268 -13.19 -1.07 15.92
C SER A 268 -14.22 0.03 15.72
N THR A 269 -15.17 0.16 16.65
CA THR A 269 -16.19 1.21 16.64
C THR A 269 -15.57 2.59 16.77
N HIS A 270 -14.60 2.75 17.68
CA HIS A 270 -13.94 4.03 17.89
C HIS A 270 -13.13 4.49 16.66
N ARG A 271 -12.40 3.58 16.01
CA ARG A 271 -11.68 3.89 14.75
C ARG A 271 -12.64 4.29 13.64
N ARG A 272 -13.75 3.57 13.53
CA ARG A 272 -14.81 3.90 12.56
C ARG A 272 -15.36 5.30 12.82
N GLU A 273 -15.69 5.63 14.06
CA GLU A 273 -16.19 6.95 14.44
C GLU A 273 -15.18 8.07 14.15
N LEU A 274 -13.89 7.85 14.46
CA LEU A 274 -12.82 8.80 14.13
C LEU A 274 -12.71 9.02 12.62
N PHE A 275 -12.78 7.95 11.83
CA PHE A 275 -12.71 7.99 10.37
C PHE A 275 -13.91 8.72 9.78
N GLU A 276 -15.13 8.40 10.21
CA GLU A 276 -16.34 9.14 9.83
C GLU A 276 -16.28 10.61 10.25
N GLY A 277 -15.65 10.91 11.39
CA GLY A 277 -15.38 12.28 11.81
C GLY A 277 -14.46 13.05 10.86
N LEU A 278 -13.56 12.37 10.14
CA LEU A 278 -12.76 12.97 9.07
C LEU A 278 -13.57 13.19 7.80
N LEU A 279 -14.45 12.26 7.45
CA LEU A 279 -15.40 12.39 6.33
C LEU A 279 -16.36 13.58 6.55
N ARG A 280 -17.02 13.65 7.72
CA ARG A 280 -17.95 14.74 8.07
C ARG A 280 -17.31 16.13 8.07
N ARG A 281 -16.02 16.23 8.36
CA ARG A 281 -15.26 17.49 8.34
C ARG A 281 -14.74 17.85 6.94
N GLY A 282 -14.97 17.01 5.92
CA GLY A 282 -14.44 17.19 4.57
C GLY A 282 -12.93 17.01 4.47
N VAL A 283 -12.30 16.37 5.45
CA VAL A 283 -10.84 16.06 5.42
C VAL A 283 -10.57 14.89 4.48
N LEU A 284 -11.52 13.95 4.41
CA LEU A 284 -11.57 12.82 3.48
C LEU A 284 -12.90 12.91 2.73
N ALA A 285 -13.03 12.23 1.59
CA ALA A 285 -14.32 12.05 0.96
C ALA A 285 -14.64 10.59 0.64
N GLU A 286 -15.91 10.29 0.81
CA GLU A 286 -16.52 9.04 0.43
C GLU A 286 -16.92 9.07 -1.06
N CYS A 287 -17.02 7.88 -1.64
CA CYS A 287 -17.60 7.59 -2.93
C CYS A 287 -19.06 7.19 -2.72
N ASN A 288 -19.89 8.16 -2.31
CA ASN A 288 -21.34 8.00 -2.14
C ASN A 288 -22.04 8.98 -3.09
N ASP A 289 -22.48 8.49 -4.26
CA ASP A 289 -23.35 9.08 -5.30
C ASP A 289 -23.12 10.53 -5.80
N GLU A 290 -22.39 11.36 -5.07
CA GLU A 290 -21.79 12.61 -5.53
C GLU A 290 -20.50 12.31 -6.29
N PRO A 291 -20.11 13.15 -7.26
CA PRO A 291 -18.85 12.94 -7.95
C PRO A 291 -17.68 13.06 -6.98
N PHE A 292 -17.14 11.90 -6.64
CA PHE A 292 -15.71 11.72 -6.50
C PHE A 292 -15.06 12.32 -7.77
N ALA A 293 -13.85 12.87 -7.67
CA ALA A 293 -13.21 13.51 -8.82
C ALA A 293 -12.98 12.53 -10.00
N ALA A 294 -13.06 11.22 -9.75
CA ALA A 294 -13.14 10.18 -10.77
C ALA A 294 -14.57 9.66 -10.97
N THR A 295 -14.95 9.37 -12.22
CA THR A 295 -16.29 8.86 -12.54
C THR A 295 -16.51 7.41 -12.09
N ARG A 296 -15.43 6.64 -11.91
CA ARG A 296 -15.44 5.25 -11.44
C ARG A 296 -14.24 4.98 -10.54
N TRP A 297 -14.44 4.22 -9.46
CA TRP A 297 -13.35 3.70 -8.63
C TRP A 297 -13.38 2.17 -8.62
N THR A 298 -12.33 1.53 -9.15
CA THR A 298 -12.13 0.08 -9.09
C THR A 298 -10.93 -0.25 -8.20
N ASN A 299 -11.06 -1.25 -7.32
CA ASN A 299 -9.99 -1.69 -6.43
C ASN A 299 -9.71 -3.17 -6.63
N LEU A 300 -8.43 -3.56 -6.74
CA LEU A 300 -8.02 -4.94 -6.90
C LEU A 300 -6.97 -5.34 -5.86
N TRP A 301 -7.09 -6.55 -5.33
CA TRP A 301 -6.10 -7.09 -4.40
C TRP A 301 -5.97 -8.61 -4.44
N PHE A 302 -4.81 -9.13 -4.00
CA PHE A 302 -4.63 -10.56 -3.71
C PHE A 302 -5.20 -10.90 -2.32
N PRO A 303 -6.27 -11.70 -2.21
CA PRO A 303 -6.93 -11.96 -0.93
C PRO A 303 -6.04 -12.77 0.02
N VAL A 304 -6.14 -12.45 1.32
CA VAL A 304 -5.51 -13.21 2.40
C VAL A 304 -6.59 -13.93 3.19
N VAL A 305 -6.54 -15.26 3.20
CA VAL A 305 -7.41 -16.07 4.08
C VAL A 305 -7.08 -15.75 5.54
N ARG A 306 -8.11 -15.50 6.36
CA ARG A 306 -7.96 -15.16 7.77
C ARG A 306 -7.02 -16.12 8.51
N GLY A 307 -5.98 -15.57 9.14
CA GLY A 307 -4.97 -16.35 9.87
C GLY A 307 -3.87 -16.97 9.00
N SER A 308 -3.98 -16.88 7.68
CA SER A 308 -2.90 -17.21 6.74
C SER A 308 -1.79 -16.15 6.79
N ARG A 309 -0.63 -16.51 6.25
CA ARG A 309 0.49 -15.60 5.99
C ARG A 309 0.75 -15.44 4.48
N ARG A 310 -0.08 -16.07 3.64
CA ARG A 310 0.01 -16.09 2.17
C ARG A 310 -0.98 -15.07 1.61
N GLY A 311 -0.59 -14.31 0.58
CA GLY A 311 -1.39 -13.22 0.02
C GLY A 311 -0.79 -11.84 0.26
N ASP A 312 -1.50 -10.81 -0.18
CA ASP A 312 -1.13 -9.42 0.00
C ASP A 312 -1.63 -8.91 1.36
N TRP A 313 -0.70 -8.60 2.26
CA TRP A 313 -1.02 -8.09 3.60
C TRP A 313 -1.46 -6.63 3.61
N PHE A 314 -1.30 -5.92 2.49
CA PHE A 314 -1.54 -4.49 2.38
C PHE A 314 -2.82 -4.16 1.61
N GLY A 315 -3.28 -5.05 0.74
CA GLY A 315 -4.53 -4.92 0.02
C GLY A 315 -5.75 -5.46 0.78
N GLY A 316 -6.92 -4.99 0.37
CA GLY A 316 -8.22 -5.46 0.85
C GLY A 316 -9.35 -4.63 0.25
N ALA A 317 -10.60 -5.00 0.57
CA ALA A 317 -11.79 -4.29 0.12
C ALA A 317 -11.83 -2.85 0.67
N LEU A 318 -12.11 -1.87 -0.19
CA LEU A 318 -12.15 -0.45 0.18
C LEU A 318 -13.57 0.07 0.39
N ALA A 319 -14.58 -0.55 -0.23
CA ALA A 319 -15.98 -0.15 -0.10
C ALA A 319 -16.46 -0.05 1.36
N PRO A 320 -16.05 -0.93 2.30
CA PRO A 320 -16.46 -0.81 3.70
C PRO A 320 -16.03 0.47 4.40
N LEU A 321 -14.98 1.16 3.93
CA LEU A 321 -14.52 2.43 4.49
C LEU A 321 -14.93 3.63 3.66
N PHE A 322 -14.84 3.53 2.35
CA PHE A 322 -14.96 4.69 1.45
C PHE A 322 -16.28 4.77 0.72
N GLY A 323 -17.20 3.81 0.87
CA GLY A 323 -18.54 3.86 0.29
C GLY A 323 -18.79 2.79 -0.76
N ALA A 324 -20.07 2.52 -1.03
CA ALA A 324 -20.50 1.44 -1.92
C ALA A 324 -20.24 1.69 -3.41
N GLY A 325 -19.86 2.92 -3.80
CA GLY A 325 -19.51 3.27 -5.17
C GLY A 325 -18.20 2.64 -5.69
N ILE A 326 -17.45 1.94 -4.84
CA ILE A 326 -16.19 1.29 -5.20
C ILE A 326 -16.45 -0.13 -5.70
N ARG A 327 -15.99 -0.44 -6.91
CA ARG A 327 -15.95 -1.80 -7.46
C ARG A 327 -14.74 -2.55 -6.91
N ASP A 328 -14.93 -3.27 -5.82
CA ASP A 328 -13.92 -4.16 -5.23
C ASP A 328 -13.85 -5.51 -6.00
N ILE A 329 -12.64 -5.89 -6.46
CA ILE A 329 -12.37 -7.13 -7.21
C ILE A 329 -11.26 -7.93 -6.52
N GLU A 330 -11.60 -9.14 -6.09
CA GLU A 330 -10.64 -10.11 -5.55
C GLU A 330 -9.90 -10.83 -6.69
N ILE A 331 -8.57 -10.75 -6.72
CA ILE A 331 -7.76 -11.45 -7.71
C ILE A 331 -7.60 -12.92 -7.31
N THR A 332 -8.23 -13.80 -8.08
CA THR A 332 -8.25 -15.24 -7.79
C THR A 332 -7.22 -16.05 -8.60
N GLY A 333 -6.62 -15.47 -9.65
CA GLY A 333 -5.56 -16.07 -10.46
C GLY A 333 -4.14 -15.82 -9.94
N ASN A 334 -3.16 -15.72 -10.85
CA ASN A 334 -1.73 -15.53 -10.60
C ASN A 334 -1.13 -16.56 -9.65
N GLU A 335 -1.49 -17.83 -9.84
CA GLU A 335 -0.90 -18.92 -9.06
C GLU A 335 0.47 -19.35 -9.61
N PRO A 336 1.46 -19.66 -8.73
CA PRO A 336 1.40 -19.65 -7.26
C PRO A 336 1.76 -18.29 -6.62
N GLU A 337 2.05 -17.24 -7.39
CA GLU A 337 2.69 -16.02 -6.90
C GLU A 337 1.80 -15.19 -5.98
N ARG A 338 0.49 -15.18 -6.20
CA ARG A 338 -0.47 -14.56 -5.27
C ARG A 338 -0.39 -15.12 -3.86
N PHE A 339 0.09 -16.35 -3.68
CA PHE A 339 0.24 -16.98 -2.37
C PHE A 339 1.61 -16.76 -1.72
N LYS A 340 2.51 -16.01 -2.34
CA LYS A 340 3.80 -15.67 -1.74
C LYS A 340 3.57 -14.88 -0.44
N ARG A 341 4.34 -15.20 0.60
CA ARG A 341 4.11 -14.68 1.96
C ARG A 341 4.55 -13.22 2.07
N GLY A 342 3.61 -12.28 2.05
CA GLY A 342 3.82 -10.83 2.18
C GLY A 342 4.43 -10.17 0.95
N SER A 343 5.17 -10.92 0.13
CA SER A 343 5.71 -10.44 -1.14
C SER A 343 4.71 -10.53 -2.30
N ALA A 344 3.52 -11.15 -2.13
CA ALA A 344 2.49 -11.09 -3.17
C ALA A 344 2.16 -9.64 -3.58
N HIS A 345 2.31 -8.70 -2.63
CA HIS A 345 2.17 -7.27 -2.89
C HIS A 345 3.10 -6.72 -3.99
N THR A 346 4.25 -7.35 -4.22
CA THR A 346 5.22 -6.93 -5.25
C THR A 346 5.05 -7.70 -6.57
N GLU A 347 4.04 -8.56 -6.69
CA GLU A 347 3.89 -9.50 -7.81
C GLU A 347 2.78 -9.08 -8.80
N TYR A 348 2.06 -7.96 -8.54
CA TYR A 348 0.95 -7.50 -9.39
C TYR A 348 1.34 -7.30 -10.85
N PHE A 349 2.59 -6.93 -11.13
CA PHE A 349 3.05 -6.64 -12.49
C PHE A 349 4.21 -7.53 -12.95
N SER A 350 4.66 -8.47 -12.10
CA SER A 350 5.86 -9.28 -12.38
C SER A 350 5.61 -10.40 -13.41
N HIS A 351 4.35 -10.65 -13.77
CA HIS A 351 3.95 -11.76 -14.63
C HIS A 351 2.96 -11.29 -15.71
N PRO A 352 3.37 -10.40 -16.64
CA PRO A 352 2.48 -9.83 -17.65
C PRO A 352 1.97 -10.87 -18.68
N ASP A 353 2.67 -11.99 -18.82
CA ASP A 353 2.29 -13.09 -19.72
C ASP A 353 1.11 -13.93 -19.16
N LYS A 354 0.92 -13.93 -17.83
CA LYS A 354 -0.19 -14.63 -17.17
C LYS A 354 -1.47 -13.80 -17.31
N SER A 355 -2.31 -14.19 -18.24
CA SER A 355 -3.55 -13.48 -18.61
C SER A 355 -4.77 -14.39 -18.73
N ALA A 356 -4.76 -15.51 -18.00
CA ALA A 356 -5.93 -16.36 -17.87
C ALA A 356 -7.03 -15.64 -17.07
N ASP A 357 -8.26 -16.17 -17.15
CA ASP A 357 -9.38 -15.66 -16.36
C ASP A 357 -9.02 -15.62 -14.86
N GLY A 358 -9.30 -14.49 -14.21
CA GLY A 358 -8.93 -14.22 -12.82
C GLY A 358 -7.49 -13.74 -12.58
N ASP A 359 -6.62 -13.71 -13.60
CA ASP A 359 -5.28 -13.11 -13.48
C ASP A 359 -5.36 -11.57 -13.46
N ILE A 360 -4.38 -10.93 -12.82
CA ILE A 360 -4.26 -9.47 -12.73
C ILE A 360 -4.16 -8.81 -14.11
N ALA A 361 -3.43 -9.41 -15.05
CA ALA A 361 -3.31 -8.86 -16.40
C ALA A 361 -4.67 -8.89 -17.11
N TRP A 362 -5.44 -9.96 -16.92
CA TRP A 362 -6.79 -10.10 -17.48
C TRP A 362 -7.72 -8.99 -16.95
N HIS A 363 -7.81 -8.84 -15.63
CA HIS A 363 -8.62 -7.80 -15.01
C HIS A 363 -8.16 -6.39 -15.39
N LEU A 364 -6.85 -6.13 -15.42
CA LEU A 364 -6.31 -4.82 -15.76
C LEU A 364 -6.64 -4.45 -17.21
N ARG A 365 -6.47 -5.38 -18.15
CA ARG A 365 -6.83 -5.20 -19.57
C ARG A 365 -8.33 -4.97 -19.74
N GLU A 366 -9.17 -5.68 -19.01
CA GLU A 366 -10.63 -5.50 -19.02
C GLU A 366 -11.03 -4.09 -18.53
N ILE A 367 -10.44 -3.63 -17.42
CA ILE A 367 -10.75 -2.32 -16.82
C ILE A 367 -10.25 -1.17 -17.70
N LEU A 368 -9.02 -1.29 -18.22
CA LEU A 368 -8.44 -0.25 -19.05
C LEU A 368 -9.08 -0.23 -20.44
N ALA A 369 -9.47 -1.39 -20.98
CA ALA A 369 -10.12 -1.55 -22.29
C ALA A 369 -9.36 -0.81 -23.41
N LEU A 370 -8.05 -1.03 -23.48
CA LEU A 370 -7.12 -0.38 -24.42
C LEU A 370 -7.07 -1.09 -25.78
#